data_AF-A0A969T7L3-F1
#
_entry.id   AF-A0A969T7L3-F1
#
_cell.length_a   1.000
_cell.length_b   1.000
_cell.length_c   1.000
_cell.angle_alpha   90.00
_cell.angle_beta   90.00
_cell.angle_gamma   90.00
#
_symmetry.space_group_name_H-M   'P 1'
#
loop_
_entity.id
_entity.type
_entity.pdbx_description
1 polymer ?
#
loop_
_entity_poly.entity_id
_entity_poly.type
_entity_poly.pdbx_seq_one_letter_code
_entity_poly.pdbx_strand_id
1 'polypeptide(L)'
;MNTPFLRYKFGLGLTLIRDEIGPTTNTLVYLNAAYNFHITKQLKVSMGLSGGFNANSLDAASFNPASMNDPAISFEKQTNFCQILELESTYILMNFI
;
A
#
# COMPACT_ATOMS: atom_id res chain seq x y z
N MET A 1 21.94 -20.65 13.31
CA MET A 1 22.82 -19.47 13.48
C MET A 1 21.93 -18.28 13.76
N ASN A 2 22.07 -17.67 14.94
CA ASN A 2 21.29 -16.51 15.38
C ASN A 2 22.18 -15.28 15.24
N THR A 3 21.90 -14.42 14.28
CA THR A 3 22.63 -13.16 14.10
C THR A 3 21.64 -12.00 14.25
N PRO A 4 21.35 -11.54 15.49
CA PRO A 4 20.56 -10.34 15.69
C PRO A 4 21.48 -9.13 15.46
N PHE A 5 21.62 -8.72 14.20
CA PHE A 5 22.42 -7.56 13.83
C PHE A 5 21.63 -6.59 12.97
N LEU A 6 20.48 -6.11 13.45
CA LEU A 6 19.89 -4.87 12.95
C LEU A 6 19.49 -3.97 14.11
N ARG A 7 20.46 -3.17 14.58
CA ARG A 7 20.28 -2.03 15.50
C ARG A 7 19.76 -0.79 14.75
N TYR A 8 19.01 -0.96 13.67
CA TYR A 8 18.42 0.15 12.92
C TYR A 8 17.00 0.36 13.40
N LYS A 9 16.76 1.53 14.02
CA LYS A 9 15.45 2.00 14.48
C LYS A 9 14.58 2.49 13.33
N PHE A 10 14.76 1.92 12.15
CA PHE A 10 14.12 2.33 10.91
C PHE A 10 13.80 1.09 10.10
N GLY A 11 12.54 0.95 9.73
CA GLY A 11 12.03 -0.06 8.81
C GLY A 11 11.62 0.63 7.52
N LEU A 12 12.01 0.05 6.39
CA LEU A 12 11.47 0.38 5.08
C LEU A 12 10.83 -0.88 4.52
N GLY A 13 9.65 -0.72 3.92
CA GLY A 13 8.95 -1.76 3.20
C GLY A 13 8.55 -1.23 1.82
N LEU A 14 8.61 -2.10 0.83
CA LEU A 14 8.04 -1.86 -0.49
C LEU A 14 7.15 -3.06 -0.81
N THR A 15 5.93 -2.76 -1.24
CA THR A 15 4.92 -3.77 -1.54
C THR A 15 4.41 -3.52 -2.94
N LEU A 16 4.55 -4.53 -3.81
CA LEU A 16 4.01 -4.54 -5.15
C LEU A 16 2.97 -5.65 -5.20
N ILE A 17 1.72 -5.29 -5.48
CA ILE A 17 0.62 -6.24 -5.63
C ILE A 17 0.10 -6.08 -7.06
N ARG A 18 -0.05 -7.19 -7.76
CA ARG A 18 -0.67 -7.22 -9.09
C ARG A 18 -1.70 -8.32 -9.07
N ASP A 19 -2.96 -7.91 -9.07
CA ASP A 19 -4.11 -8.80 -9.11
C ASP A 19 -4.76 -8.71 -10.49
N GLU A 20 -5.09 -9.87 -11.05
CA GLU A 20 -5.80 -9.98 -12.32
C GLU A 20 -7.04 -10.85 -12.09
N ILE A 21 -8.23 -10.26 -12.25
CA ILE A 21 -9.50 -10.97 -12.12
C ILE A 21 -10.37 -10.69 -13.35
N GLY A 22 -10.40 -11.67 -14.26
CA GLY A 22 -11.10 -11.55 -15.55
C GLY A 22 -10.59 -10.34 -16.37
N PRO A 23 -11.47 -9.50 -16.95
CA PRO A 23 -11.09 -8.29 -17.69
C PRO A 23 -10.40 -7.20 -16.86
N THR A 24 -10.32 -7.36 -15.53
CA THR A 24 -9.87 -6.30 -14.62
C THR A 24 -8.47 -6.59 -14.12
N THR A 25 -7.53 -5.69 -14.40
CA THR A 25 -6.18 -5.73 -13.83
C THR A 25 -6.02 -4.63 -12.80
N ASN A 26 -5.64 -4.98 -11.57
CA ASN A 26 -5.35 -4.04 -10.49
C ASN A 26 -3.87 -4.13 -10.12
N THR A 27 -3.13 -3.05 -10.31
CA THR A 27 -1.71 -2.95 -9.91
C THR A 27 -1.59 -1.96 -8.77
N LEU A 28 -1.11 -2.40 -7.62
CA LEU A 28 -0.88 -1.57 -6.45
C LEU A 28 0.61 -1.54 -6.12
N VAL A 29 1.10 -0.34 -5.83
CA VAL A 29 2.47 -0.08 -5.41
C VAL A 29 2.40 0.70 -4.11
N TYR A 30 3.02 0.18 -3.05
CA TYR A 30 3.10 0.84 -1.75
C TYR A 30 4.54 0.91 -1.27
N LEU A 31 4.83 2.01 -0.60
CA LEU A 31 6.06 2.32 0.09
C LEU A 31 5.73 2.59 1.54
N ASN A 32 6.32 1.82 2.44
CA ASN A 32 6.11 1.94 3.87
C ASN A 32 7.44 2.33 4.52
N ALA A 33 7.41 3.32 5.39
CA ALA A 33 8.56 3.80 6.14
C ALA A 33 8.17 3.90 7.61
N ALA A 34 8.89 3.21 8.49
CA ALA A 34 8.64 3.21 9.92
C ALA A 34 9.91 3.65 10.65
N TYR A 35 9.81 4.64 11.53
CA TYR A 35 10.93 5.14 12.32
C TYR A 35 10.60 5.13 13.82
N ASN A 36 11.53 4.64 14.64
CA ASN A 36 11.39 4.51 16.08
C ASN A 36 12.30 5.50 16.83
N PHE A 37 11.77 6.66 17.21
CA PHE A 37 12.44 7.63 18.06
C PHE A 37 12.49 7.13 19.51
N HIS A 38 13.67 7.20 20.13
CA HIS A 38 13.83 6.96 21.56
C HIS A 38 14.21 8.28 22.20
N ILE A 39 13.25 9.00 22.77
CA ILE A 39 13.47 10.31 23.37
C ILE A 39 14.18 10.14 24.73
N THR A 40 13.76 9.13 25.51
CA THR A 40 14.32 8.82 26.84
C THR A 40 14.34 7.29 27.03
N LYS A 41 15.07 6.77 28.03
CA LYS A 41 15.03 5.33 28.39
C LYS A 41 13.62 4.78 28.66
N GLN A 42 12.68 5.66 29.00
CA GLN A 42 11.29 5.35 29.36
C GLN A 42 10.27 5.73 28.27
N LEU A 43 10.68 6.44 27.21
CA LEU A 43 9.76 6.95 26.18
C LEU A 43 10.23 6.54 24.78
N LYS A 44 9.45 5.67 24.15
CA LYS A 44 9.62 5.26 22.76
C LYS A 44 8.45 5.78 21.93
N VAL A 45 8.76 6.46 20.84
CA VAL A 45 7.79 6.97 19.86
C VAL A 45 8.07 6.29 18.54
N SER A 46 7.04 5.67 17.96
CA SER A 46 7.11 4.97 16.69
C SER A 46 6.25 5.74 15.70
N MET A 47 6.81 6.11 14.55
CA MET A 47 6.08 6.79 13.48
C MET A 47 6.13 5.91 12.24
N GLY A 48 4.99 5.69 11.61
CA GLY A 48 4.85 5.03 10.32
C GLY A 48 4.36 6.03 9.28
N LEU A 49 4.89 5.97 8.09
CA LEU A 49 4.40 6.66 6.91
C LEU A 49 4.31 5.63 5.79
N SER A 50 3.11 5.45 5.27
CA SER A 50 2.84 4.56 4.16
C SER A 50 2.26 5.39 3.01
N GLY A 51 2.75 5.19 1.80
CA GLY A 51 2.33 5.93 0.62
C GLY A 51 2.32 5.02 -0.59
N GLY A 52 1.32 5.13 -1.45
CA GLY A 52 1.19 4.23 -2.59
C GLY A 52 0.32 4.76 -3.71
N PHE A 53 0.35 4.04 -4.81
CA PHE A 53 -0.43 4.27 -6.00
C PHE A 53 -1.15 2.98 -6.38
N ASN A 54 -2.43 3.08 -6.70
CA ASN A 54 -3.21 2.00 -7.28
C ASN A 54 -3.58 2.39 -8.72
N ALA A 55 -3.30 1.50 -9.66
CA ALA A 55 -3.73 1.57 -11.05
C ALA A 55 -4.70 0.43 -11.33
N ASN A 56 -5.98 0.77 -11.47
CA ASN A 56 -7.03 -0.15 -11.89
C ASN A 56 -7.24 0.02 -13.40
N SER A 57 -6.98 -1.02 -14.18
CA SER A 57 -7.28 -1.08 -15.61
C SER A 57 -8.44 -2.04 -15.85
N LEU A 58 -9.53 -1.53 -16.43
CA LEU A 58 -10.68 -2.33 -16.85
C LEU A 58 -10.62 -2.56 -18.36
N ASP A 59 -10.48 -3.82 -18.79
CA ASP A 59 -10.49 -4.23 -20.20
C ASP A 59 -11.87 -4.77 -20.60
N ALA A 60 -12.78 -3.85 -20.93
CA ALA A 60 -14.13 -4.18 -21.39
C ALA A 60 -14.17 -4.97 -22.72
N ALA A 61 -13.03 -5.16 -23.42
CA ALA A 61 -12.98 -5.89 -24.69
C ALA A 61 -12.97 -7.42 -24.54
N SER A 62 -12.69 -7.95 -23.33
CA SER A 62 -12.80 -9.40 -23.05
C SER A 62 -14.16 -9.79 -22.43
N PHE A 63 -15.04 -8.82 -22.20
CA PHE A 63 -16.46 -9.08 -21.96
C PHE A 63 -17.15 -9.25 -23.31
N ASN A 64 -17.85 -10.35 -23.54
CA ASN A 64 -18.71 -10.53 -24.72
C ASN A 64 -20.13 -10.06 -24.35
N PRO A 65 -20.48 -8.77 -24.47
CA PRO A 65 -21.83 -8.32 -24.19
C PRO A 65 -22.78 -8.94 -25.22
N ALA A 66 -23.93 -9.43 -24.76
CA ALA A 66 -25.01 -9.89 -25.64
C ALA A 66 -25.55 -8.77 -26.57
N SER A 67 -25.13 -7.51 -26.35
CA SER A 67 -25.51 -6.32 -27.11
C SER A 67 -24.31 -5.36 -27.26
N MET A 68 -23.76 -5.25 -28.47
CA MET A 68 -22.58 -4.45 -28.85
C MET A 68 -22.75 -2.91 -28.75
N ASN A 69 -23.82 -2.39 -28.14
CA ASN A 69 -24.13 -0.95 -28.20
C ASN A 69 -24.80 -0.44 -26.91
N ASP A 70 -24.22 -0.76 -25.75
CA ASP A 70 -24.66 -0.20 -24.48
C ASP A 70 -23.88 1.10 -24.16
N PRO A 71 -24.53 2.28 -24.19
CA PRO A 71 -23.88 3.56 -23.89
C PRO A 71 -23.44 3.70 -22.42
N ALA A 72 -23.80 2.77 -21.53
CA ALA A 72 -23.28 2.72 -20.16
C ALA A 72 -21.89 2.06 -20.04
N ILE A 73 -21.42 1.38 -21.09
CA ILE A 73 -20.13 0.67 -21.10
C ILE A 73 -19.22 1.28 -22.16
N SER A 74 -18.27 2.12 -21.74
CA SER A 74 -17.20 2.60 -22.60
C SER A 74 -16.20 1.46 -22.83
N PHE A 75 -16.10 0.94 -24.07
CA PHE A 75 -15.16 -0.10 -24.50
C PHE A 75 -13.69 0.35 -24.56
N GLU A 76 -13.35 1.41 -23.83
CA GLU A 76 -12.02 2.00 -23.77
C GLU A 76 -11.36 1.57 -22.47
N LYS A 77 -10.05 1.25 -22.52
CA LYS A 77 -9.28 0.83 -21.35
C LYS A 77 -9.25 1.95 -20.32
N GLN A 78 -10.18 1.92 -19.37
CA GLN A 78 -10.24 2.93 -18.32
C GLN A 78 -9.18 2.60 -17.28
N THR A 79 -8.18 3.46 -17.15
CA THR A 79 -7.13 3.36 -16.14
C THR A 79 -7.31 4.46 -15.11
N ASN A 80 -7.80 4.11 -13.93
CA ASN A 80 -7.94 5.05 -12.83
C ASN A 80 -6.71 4.96 -11.92
N PHE A 81 -6.13 6.11 -11.59
CA PHE A 81 -5.01 6.21 -10.67
C PHE A 81 -5.52 6.76 -9.34
N CYS A 82 -5.29 6.03 -8.25
CA CYS A 82 -5.57 6.49 -6.90
C CYS A 82 -4.27 6.59 -6.12
N GLN A 83 -4.01 7.73 -5.49
CA GLN A 83 -2.90 7.87 -4.54
C GLN A 83 -3.41 7.61 -3.13
N ILE A 84 -2.61 6.93 -2.32
CA ILE A 84 -2.91 6.65 -0.92
C ILE A 84 -1.73 7.17 -0.10
N LEU A 85 -2.00 7.93 0.95
CA LEU A 85 -1.02 8.41 1.91
C LEU A 85 -1.58 8.21 3.31
N GLU A 86 -0.89 7.44 4.12
CA GLU A 86 -1.30 7.06 5.48
C GLU A 86 -0.16 7.38 6.45
N LEU A 87 -0.50 8.06 7.54
CA LEU A 87 0.41 8.43 8.62
C LEU A 87 -0.03 7.72 9.90
N GLU A 88 0.88 6.96 10.50
CA GLU A 88 0.65 6.25 11.75
C GLU A 88 1.61 6.76 12.83
N SER A 89 1.13 6.88 14.06
CA SER A 89 1.97 7.29 15.20
C SER A 89 1.56 6.52 16.45
N THR A 90 2.52 5.89 17.11
CA THR A 90 2.33 5.10 18.33
C THR A 90 3.31 5.54 19.41
N TYR A 91 2.80 5.76 20.63
CA TYR A 91 3.58 6.17 21.80
C TYR A 91 3.59 5.05 22.84
N ILE A 92 4.77 4.63 23.30
CA ILE A 92 4.92 3.61 24.33
C ILE A 92 5.67 4.22 25.53
N LEU A 93 4.97 4.33 26.66
CA LEU A 93 5.53 4.68 27.96
C LEU A 93 5.97 3.40 28.67
N MET A 94 7.28 3.26 28.86
CA MET A 94 7.87 2.13 29.57
C MET A 94 7.98 2.49 31.05
N ASN A 95 6.88 2.31 31.79
CA ASN A 95 6.91 2.32 33.26
C ASN A 95 7.59 1.04 33.74
N PHE A 96 8.72 1.19 34.44
CA PHE A 96 9.37 0.09 35.14
C PHE A 96 8.63 -0.16 36.46
N ILE A 97 8.05 -1.35 36.62
CA ILE A 97 7.78 -1.94 37.95
C ILE A 97 9.10 -2.56 38.43
#